data_AF-A0A2M7ESI8-F1
#
_entry.id   AF-A0A2M7ESI8-F1
#
_cell.length_a   1.000
_cell.length_b   1.000
_cell.length_c   1.000
_cell.angle_alpha   90.00
_cell.angle_beta   90.00
_cell.angle_gamma   90.00
#
_symmetry.space_group_name_H-M   'P 1'
#
loop_
_entity.id
_entity.type
_entity.pdbx_description
1 polymer ?
#
loop_
_entity_poly.entity_id
_entity_poly.type
_entity_poly.pdbx_seq_one_letter_code
_entity_poly.pdbx_strand_id
1 'polypeptide(L)'
;MAAGVGPAYFDALGTDPEQARDVEPELRPMLKELHNAGVTIALPVVETRAAPPVFRRWTPDTKMVRGHRTMPVPAPEADPLIPDITLAPCLGWSEGWYRLGCGEGYFDRTPAVLAPRPLAIGIAPGAARLPTIYPQPHDIPLDLIVTEHGLSAERRTTP
;
A
#
# COMPACT_ATOMS: atom_id res chain seq x y z
N MET A 1 -18.71 0.36 -22.75
CA MET A 1 -18.12 -0.67 -23.62
C MET A 1 -16.79 -1.07 -23.00
N ALA A 2 -16.79 -2.09 -22.15
CA ALA A 2 -15.56 -2.59 -21.54
C ALA A 2 -14.78 -3.33 -22.63
N ALA A 3 -13.61 -2.83 -23.01
CA ALA A 3 -12.70 -3.55 -23.88
C ALA A 3 -12.24 -4.80 -23.12
N GLY A 4 -12.46 -5.97 -23.73
CA GLY A 4 -12.08 -7.25 -23.16
C GLY A 4 -10.58 -7.29 -22.90
N VAL A 5 -10.23 -7.50 -21.63
CA VAL A 5 -8.86 -7.74 -21.21
C VAL A 5 -8.47 -9.13 -21.70
N GLY A 6 -7.53 -9.19 -22.65
CA GLY A 6 -7.05 -10.44 -23.21
C GLY A 6 -6.28 -11.29 -22.18
N PRO A 7 -6.18 -12.62 -22.38
CA PRO A 7 -5.56 -13.56 -21.44
C PRO A 7 -4.05 -13.36 -21.22
N ALA A 8 -3.44 -12.35 -21.85
CA ALA A 8 -2.03 -11.98 -21.70
C ALA A 8 -1.80 -10.73 -20.84
N TYR A 9 -2.85 -10.15 -20.23
CA TYR A 9 -2.77 -8.93 -19.41
C TYR A 9 -2.38 -9.18 -17.95
N PHE A 10 -2.40 -10.44 -17.50
CA PHE A 10 -2.04 -10.80 -16.14
C PHE A 10 -0.59 -11.31 -16.10
N ASP A 11 0.34 -10.41 -15.78
CA ASP A 11 1.68 -10.81 -15.35
C ASP A 11 1.61 -11.34 -13.92
N ALA A 12 1.40 -12.66 -13.79
CA ALA A 12 1.32 -13.36 -12.51
C ALA A 12 2.57 -13.20 -11.63
N LEU A 13 3.69 -12.73 -12.18
CA LEU A 13 4.95 -12.52 -11.49
C LEU A 13 5.19 -11.05 -11.10
N GLY A 14 4.36 -10.10 -11.56
CA GLY A 14 4.50 -8.69 -11.26
C GLY A 14 5.80 -8.05 -11.77
N THR A 15 6.35 -8.58 -12.87
CA THR A 15 7.56 -8.08 -13.52
C THR A 15 7.36 -6.79 -14.32
N ASP A 16 6.13 -6.53 -14.78
CA ASP A 16 5.74 -5.24 -15.37
C ASP A 16 5.16 -4.29 -14.30
N PRO A 17 5.88 -3.21 -13.93
CA PRO A 17 5.43 -2.26 -12.92
C PRO A 17 4.26 -1.36 -13.35
N GLU A 18 3.91 -1.29 -14.64
CA GLU A 18 2.68 -0.62 -15.09
C GLU A 18 1.48 -1.56 -14.92
N GLN A 19 1.59 -2.83 -15.30
CA GLN A 19 0.51 -3.81 -15.13
C GLN A 19 0.23 -4.14 -13.67
N ALA A 20 1.26 -4.16 -12.82
CA ALA A 20 1.10 -4.34 -11.38
C ALA A 20 0.26 -3.21 -10.73
N ARG A 21 0.24 -2.00 -11.30
CA ARG A 21 -0.58 -0.89 -10.80
C ARG A 21 -2.06 -1.04 -11.16
N ASP A 22 -2.36 -1.71 -12.27
CA ASP A 22 -3.74 -1.92 -12.71
C ASP A 22 -4.47 -2.98 -11.87
N VAL A 23 -3.73 -3.77 -11.08
CA VAL A 23 -4.28 -4.82 -10.21
C VAL A 23 -4.25 -4.48 -8.71
N GLU A 24 -3.55 -3.42 -8.29
CA GLU A 24 -3.66 -2.91 -6.91
C GLU A 24 -5.04 -2.25 -6.71
N PRO A 25 -5.69 -2.45 -5.54
CA PRO A 25 -6.94 -1.77 -5.25
C PRO A 25 -6.80 -0.24 -5.34
N GLU A 26 -7.64 0.42 -6.15
CA GLU A 26 -7.65 1.88 -6.23
C GLU A 26 -8.27 2.49 -4.96
N LEU A 27 -7.41 2.92 -4.02
CA LEU A 27 -7.86 3.46 -2.73
C LEU A 27 -8.29 4.95 -2.78
N ARG A 28 -8.09 5.66 -3.91
CA ARG A 28 -8.34 7.11 -4.01
C ARG A 28 -9.79 7.52 -3.67
N PRO A 29 -10.85 6.80 -4.10
CA PRO A 29 -12.21 7.13 -3.71
C PRO A 29 -12.40 7.06 -2.18
N MET A 30 -11.89 5.99 -1.56
CA MET A 30 -11.94 5.80 -0.11
C MET A 30 -11.19 6.91 0.65
N LEU A 31 -10.05 7.40 0.14
CA LEU A 31 -9.34 8.51 0.79
C LEU A 31 -10.18 9.78 0.91
N LYS A 32 -11.03 10.07 -0.09
CA LYS A 32 -11.96 11.21 -0.05
C LYS A 32 -13.05 11.00 1.01
N GLU A 33 -13.60 9.80 1.10
CA GLU A 33 -14.61 9.46 2.10
C GLU A 33 -14.05 9.58 3.53
N LEU A 34 -12.86 9.03 3.76
CA LEU A 34 -12.15 9.13 5.03
C LEU A 34 -11.84 10.59 5.39
N HIS A 35 -11.37 11.38 4.42
CA HIS A 35 -11.14 12.81 4.62
C HIS A 35 -12.44 13.55 5.02
N ASN A 36 -13.55 13.29 4.32
CA ASN A 36 -14.85 13.89 4.62
C ASN A 36 -15.38 13.45 6.00
N ALA A 37 -15.00 12.26 6.47
CA ALA A 37 -15.29 11.77 7.82
C ALA A 37 -14.37 12.37 8.91
N GLY A 38 -13.45 13.28 8.56
CA GLY A 38 -12.55 13.95 9.50
C GLY A 38 -11.23 13.21 9.75
N VAL A 39 -10.94 12.12 9.02
CA VAL A 39 -9.67 11.41 9.14
C VAL A 39 -8.56 12.24 8.50
N THR A 40 -7.44 12.38 9.21
CA THR A 40 -6.23 12.97 8.63
C THR A 40 -5.54 11.93 7.74
N ILE A 41 -5.39 12.27 6.46
CA ILE A 41 -4.76 11.40 5.47
C ILE A 41 -3.32 11.86 5.23
N ALA A 42 -2.41 10.89 5.12
CA ALA A 42 -1.05 11.12 4.66
C ALA A 42 -0.73 10.15 3.51
N LEU A 43 -0.14 10.68 2.44
CA LEU A 43 0.33 9.88 1.31
C LEU A 43 1.84 9.65 1.43
N PRO A 44 2.33 8.44 1.10
CA PRO A 44 3.76 8.16 1.09
C PRO A 44 4.43 8.83 -0.12
N VAL A 45 5.56 9.48 0.14
CA VAL A 45 6.39 10.18 -0.84
C VAL A 45 7.79 9.57 -0.81
N VAL A 46 8.22 9.02 -1.94
CA VAL A 46 9.61 8.56 -2.10
C VAL A 46 10.48 9.76 -2.46
N GLU A 47 11.17 10.30 -1.47
CA GLU A 47 12.10 11.43 -1.65
C GLU A 47 13.50 10.97 -2.02
N THR A 48 13.95 9.85 -1.45
CA THR A 48 15.25 9.23 -1.71
C THR A 48 15.07 7.78 -2.12
N ARG A 49 15.74 7.36 -3.21
CA ARG A 49 15.69 5.97 -3.70
C ARG A 49 16.20 5.03 -2.62
N ALA A 50 15.52 3.89 -2.45
CA ALA A 50 15.84 2.87 -1.44
C ALA A 50 15.78 3.33 0.04
N ALA A 51 15.32 4.56 0.31
CA ALA A 51 14.96 5.00 1.65
C ALA A 51 13.46 4.76 1.91
N PRO A 52 13.03 4.64 3.18
CA PRO A 52 11.62 4.60 3.50
C PRO A 52 10.89 5.86 3.02
N PRO A 53 9.60 5.75 2.67
CA PRO A 53 8.82 6.92 2.25
C PRO A 53 8.59 7.91 3.40
N VAL A 54 8.57 9.19 3.06
CA VAL A 54 8.09 10.25 3.95
C VAL A 54 6.59 10.38 3.77
N PHE A 55 5.82 10.35 4.85
CA PHE A 55 4.38 10.53 4.79
C PHE A 55 4.05 12.02 4.88
N ARG A 56 3.31 12.52 3.90
CA ARG A 56 2.92 13.94 3.83
C ARG A 56 1.41 14.09 3.81
N ARG A 57 0.91 15.09 4.53
CA ARG A 57 -0.52 15.39 4.65
C ARG A 57 -1.15 15.53 3.27
N TRP A 58 -2.34 14.97 3.13
CA TRP A 58 -3.16 15.07 1.94
C TRP A 58 -4.60 15.49 2.28
N THR A 59 -5.13 16.33 1.40
CA THR A 59 -6.53 16.76 1.31
C THR A 59 -6.90 16.82 -0.18
N PRO A 60 -8.19 16.86 -0.54
CA PRO A 60 -8.62 17.08 -1.92
C PRO A 60 -8.02 18.34 -2.58
N ASP A 61 -7.70 19.37 -1.79
CA ASP A 61 -7.12 20.63 -2.25
C ASP A 61 -5.57 20.64 -2.23
N THR A 62 -4.94 19.56 -1.76
CA THR A 62 -3.48 19.48 -1.68
C THR A 62 -2.86 19.56 -3.07
N LYS A 63 -1.89 20.47 -3.24
CA LYS A 63 -1.11 20.58 -4.46
C LYS A 63 -0.35 19.27 -4.70
N MET A 64 -0.63 18.64 -5.84
CA MET A 64 0.03 17.41 -6.25
C MET A 64 1.12 17.70 -7.28
N VAL A 65 2.26 17.03 -7.16
CA VAL A 65 3.39 17.09 -8.10
C VAL A 65 3.72 15.69 -8.61
N ARG A 66 4.51 15.61 -9.68
CA ARG A 66 5.00 14.32 -10.20
C ARG A 66 6.15 13.82 -9.31
N GLY A 67 5.92 12.72 -8.61
CA GLY A 67 6.90 12.01 -7.80
C GLY A 67 7.59 10.88 -8.55
N HIS A 68 8.16 9.94 -7.79
CA HIS A 68 8.81 8.75 -8.33
C HIS A 68 7.88 7.99 -9.29
N ARG A 69 8.41 7.55 -10.44
CA ARG A 69 7.65 6.90 -11.53
C ARG A 69 6.38 7.68 -11.91
N THR A 70 6.50 9.02 -11.97
CA THR A 70 5.45 9.98 -12.33
C THR A 70 4.17 9.92 -11.50
N MET A 71 4.19 9.25 -10.35
CA MET A 71 3.03 9.15 -9.47
C MET A 71 2.67 10.53 -8.89
N PRO A 72 1.39 10.92 -8.87
CA PRO A 72 0.97 12.14 -8.19
C PRO A 72 1.20 11.99 -6.69
N VAL A 73 2.02 12.86 -6.11
CA VAL A 73 2.33 12.92 -4.68
C VAL A 73 2.11 14.34 -4.13
N PRO A 74 1.85 14.52 -2.83
CA PRO A 74 1.85 15.85 -2.21
C PRO A 74 3.16 16.59 -2.50
N ALA A 75 3.07 17.89 -2.73
CA ALA A 75 4.25 18.73 -2.91
C ALA A 75 5.16 18.69 -1.66
N PRO A 76 6.48 18.92 -1.79
CA PRO A 76 7.41 18.89 -0.65
C PRO A 76 7.07 19.86 0.48
N GLU A 77 6.26 20.88 0.20
CA GLU A 77 5.80 21.85 1.19
C GLU A 77 4.64 21.33 2.07
N ALA A 78 4.00 20.21 1.69
CA ALA A 78 2.94 19.60 2.49
C ALA A 78 3.50 19.01 3.79
N ASP A 79 2.80 19.23 4.91
CA ASP A 79 3.28 18.87 6.24
C ASP A 79 3.66 17.38 6.36
N PRO A 80 4.85 17.04 6.87
CA PRO A 80 5.19 15.66 7.18
C PRO A 80 4.38 15.18 8.39
N LEU A 81 3.91 13.94 8.34
CA LEU A 81 3.12 13.31 9.40
C LEU A 81 3.63 11.90 9.69
N ILE A 82 3.42 11.44 10.92
CA ILE A 82 3.59 10.03 11.29
C ILE A 82 2.18 9.44 11.40
N PRO A 83 1.79 8.51 10.51
CA PRO A 83 0.45 7.92 10.57
C PRO A 83 0.32 6.94 11.75
N ASP A 84 -0.86 6.87 12.34
CA ASP A 84 -1.21 5.83 13.33
C ASP A 84 -1.55 4.49 12.66
N ILE A 85 -2.03 4.54 11.41
CA ILE A 85 -2.46 3.39 10.60
C ILE A 85 -1.88 3.54 9.20
N THR A 86 -1.28 2.46 8.67
CA THR A 86 -0.85 2.39 7.27
C THR A 86 -1.70 1.39 6.51
N LEU A 87 -2.28 1.84 5.39
CA LEU A 87 -2.99 0.99 4.43
C LEU A 87 -2.04 0.64 3.28
N ALA A 88 -1.74 -0.65 3.11
CA ALA A 88 -0.84 -1.16 2.08
C ALA A 88 -1.64 -1.95 1.03
N PRO A 89 -1.84 -1.44 -0.20
CA PRO A 89 -2.46 -2.19 -1.29
C PRO A 89 -1.60 -3.38 -1.70
N CYS A 90 -2.15 -4.59 -1.76
CA CYS A 90 -1.40 -5.83 -2.01
C CYS A 90 -1.76 -6.47 -3.36
N LEU A 91 -0.75 -6.92 -4.09
CA LEU A 91 -0.89 -7.81 -5.25
C LEU A 91 -1.14 -9.26 -4.84
N GLY A 92 -0.59 -9.64 -3.69
CA GLY A 92 -0.71 -10.96 -3.10
C GLY A 92 -0.48 -10.91 -1.60
N TRP A 93 -0.95 -11.92 -0.88
CA TRP A 93 -0.70 -12.05 0.55
C TRP A 93 -0.63 -13.52 0.95
N SER A 94 0.10 -13.82 2.03
CA SER A 94 0.30 -15.20 2.52
C SER A 94 -0.17 -15.40 3.96
N GLU A 95 -0.25 -16.67 4.39
CA GLU A 95 -0.66 -17.04 5.75
C GLU A 95 0.24 -16.47 6.85
N GLY A 96 1.50 -16.14 6.53
CA GLY A 96 2.42 -15.43 7.43
C GLY A 96 2.19 -13.92 7.53
N TRP A 97 1.09 -13.41 6.97
CA TRP A 97 0.72 -11.97 6.92
C TRP A 97 1.71 -11.10 6.14
N TYR A 98 2.50 -11.71 5.26
CA TYR A 98 3.36 -10.96 4.35
C TYR A 98 2.59 -10.56 3.10
N ARG A 99 2.91 -9.37 2.59
CA ARG A 99 2.37 -8.81 1.34
C ARG A 99 3.36 -8.95 0.19
N LEU A 100 2.83 -9.22 -1.00
CA LEU A 100 3.51 -9.01 -2.26
C LEU A 100 3.04 -7.66 -2.82
N GLY A 101 3.97 -6.73 -3.04
CA GLY A 101 3.72 -5.45 -3.72
C GLY A 101 4.38 -5.40 -5.11
N CYS A 102 4.34 -4.25 -5.77
CA CYS A 102 4.96 -3.99 -7.09
C CYS A 102 6.51 -4.06 -7.13
N GLY A 103 7.18 -4.72 -6.18
CA GLY A 103 8.60 -5.07 -6.26
C GLY A 103 9.64 -4.05 -5.76
N GLU A 104 9.23 -2.91 -5.22
CA GLU A 104 10.18 -1.86 -4.78
C GLU A 104 10.52 -1.87 -3.27
N GLY A 105 9.80 -2.65 -2.46
CA GLY A 105 10.12 -2.81 -1.04
C GLY A 105 9.88 -1.59 -0.14
N TYR A 106 9.37 -0.47 -0.68
CA TYR A 106 9.21 0.78 0.09
C TYR A 106 8.26 0.60 1.28
N PHE A 107 7.12 -0.05 1.08
CA PHE A 107 6.14 -0.30 2.14
C PHE A 107 6.57 -1.40 3.09
N ASP A 108 7.35 -2.36 2.62
CA ASP A 108 7.70 -3.56 3.39
C ASP A 108 8.65 -3.22 4.55
N ARG A 109 9.36 -2.09 4.45
CA ARG A 109 10.26 -1.54 5.48
C ARG A 109 9.63 -0.44 6.33
N THR A 110 8.52 0.15 5.88
CA THR A 110 7.86 1.29 6.56
C THR A 110 7.54 1.02 8.03
N PRO A 111 6.98 -0.14 8.43
CA PRO A 111 6.64 -0.38 9.83
C PRO A 111 7.85 -0.44 10.78
N ALA A 112 9.07 -0.70 10.27
CA ALA A 112 10.28 -0.71 11.11
C ALA A 112 10.85 0.68 11.37
N VAL A 113 10.48 1.68 10.57
CA VAL A 113 11.12 3.01 10.62
C VAL A 113 10.23 4.10 11.19
N LEU A 114 8.93 3.85 11.32
CA LEU A 114 7.99 4.79 11.94
C LEU A 114 7.92 4.56 13.45
N ALA A 115 7.96 5.66 14.20
CA ALA A 115 7.87 5.68 15.66
C ALA A 115 6.81 6.72 16.08
N PRO A 116 5.70 6.32 16.73
CA PRO A 116 5.33 4.95 17.08
C PRO A 116 5.10 4.06 15.83
N ARG A 117 5.23 2.74 16.01
CA ARG A 117 4.93 1.79 14.93
C ARG A 117 3.43 1.85 14.62
N PRO A 118 3.02 2.13 13.37
CA PRO A 118 1.62 2.16 13.00
C PRO A 118 1.01 0.76 12.97
N LEU A 119 -0.31 0.69 13.07
CA LEU A 119 -1.08 -0.49 12.70
C LEU A 119 -0.98 -0.69 11.18
N ALA A 120 -0.34 -1.77 10.73
CA ALA A 120 -0.12 -2.07 9.32
C ALA A 120 -1.24 -2.98 8.78
N ILE A 121 -2.07 -2.45 7.89
CA ILE A 121 -3.21 -3.15 7.30
C ILE A 121 -2.97 -3.34 5.80
N GLY A 122 -2.98 -4.59 5.35
CA GLY A 122 -2.99 -4.94 3.93
C GLY A 122 -4.41 -4.89 3.36
N ILE A 123 -4.57 -4.27 2.21
CA ILE A 123 -5.83 -4.28 1.44
C ILE A 123 -5.59 -5.10 0.18
N ALA A 124 -6.32 -6.20 0.03
CA ALA A 124 -6.10 -7.15 -1.07
C ALA A 124 -7.43 -7.73 -1.56
N PRO A 125 -7.54 -8.16 -2.83
CA PRO A 125 -8.60 -9.06 -3.25
C PRO A 125 -8.50 -10.41 -2.50
N GLY A 126 -9.63 -11.03 -2.19
CA GLY A 126 -9.67 -12.36 -1.58
C GLY A 126 -8.95 -13.42 -2.42
N ALA A 127 -9.07 -13.30 -3.74
CA ALA A 127 -8.41 -14.16 -4.72
C ALA A 127 -6.87 -14.00 -4.76
N ALA A 128 -6.32 -12.96 -4.14
CA ALA A 128 -4.87 -12.69 -4.09
C ALA A 128 -4.15 -13.47 -2.97
N ARG A 129 -4.83 -14.43 -2.32
CA ARG A 129 -4.21 -15.29 -1.31
C ARG A 129 -3.26 -16.29 -1.98
N LEU A 130 -2.03 -16.33 -1.50
CA LEU A 130 -0.96 -17.21 -1.97
C LEU A 130 -0.51 -18.15 -0.83
N PRO A 131 -0.10 -19.38 -1.14
CA PRO A 131 0.51 -20.27 -0.14
C PRO A 131 1.76 -19.65 0.51
N THR A 132 2.55 -18.92 -0.27
CA THR A 132 3.73 -18.18 0.19
C THR A 132 4.04 -17.07 -0.81
N ILE A 133 4.68 -16.00 -0.33
CA ILE A 133 5.28 -14.96 -1.18
C ILE A 133 6.82 -15.07 -1.24
N TYR A 134 7.40 -16.09 -0.61
CA TYR A 134 8.84 -16.21 -0.34
C TYR A 134 9.42 -14.95 0.35
N PRO A 135 9.01 -14.68 1.62
CA PRO A 135 9.43 -13.48 2.35
C PRO A 135 10.96 -13.33 2.39
N GLN A 136 11.43 -12.13 2.14
CA GLN A 136 12.83 -11.74 2.26
C GLN A 136 13.14 -11.25 3.69
N PRO A 137 14.42 -11.23 4.11
CA PRO A 137 14.80 -10.84 5.47
C PRO A 137 14.37 -9.44 5.92
N HIS A 138 14.02 -8.57 4.96
CA HIS A 138 13.56 -7.20 5.21
C HIS A 138 12.05 -7.04 5.15
N ASP A 139 11.32 -8.10 4.83
CA ASP A 139 9.86 -8.06 4.78
C ASP A 139 9.30 -8.13 6.20
N ILE A 140 8.47 -7.16 6.54
CA ILE A 140 7.82 -7.08 7.83
C ILE A 140 6.39 -7.60 7.66
N PRO A 141 5.93 -8.57 8.48
CA PRO A 141 4.55 -8.99 8.44
C PRO A 141 3.62 -7.83 8.79
N LEU A 142 2.50 -7.78 8.09
CA LEU A 142 1.40 -6.89 8.40
C LEU A 142 0.71 -7.33 9.70
N ASP A 143 -0.09 -6.43 10.27
CA ASP A 143 -0.89 -6.71 11.45
C ASP A 143 -2.27 -7.26 11.06
N LEU A 144 -2.87 -6.75 9.99
CA LEU A 144 -4.18 -7.19 9.48
C LEU A 144 -4.16 -7.34 7.95
N ILE A 145 -4.96 -8.26 7.42
CA ILE A 145 -5.32 -8.32 5.99
C ILE A 145 -6.83 -8.21 5.85
N VAL A 146 -7.28 -7.20 5.10
CA VAL A 146 -8.69 -6.95 4.79
C VAL A 146 -8.92 -7.19 3.29
N THR A 147 -9.99 -7.92 3.00
CA THR A 147 -10.46 -8.21 1.65
C THR A 147 -11.92 -7.80 1.49
N GLU A 148 -12.49 -7.96 0.29
CA GLU A 148 -13.92 -7.77 0.03
C GLU A 148 -14.82 -8.71 0.87
N HIS A 149 -14.26 -9.76 1.45
CA HIS A 149 -14.94 -10.68 2.37
C HIS A 149 -14.79 -10.30 3.85
N GLY A 150 -14.12 -9.18 4.15
CA GLY A 150 -13.83 -8.70 5.50
C GLY A 150 -12.43 -9.07 5.99
N LEU A 151 -12.28 -9.20 7.31
CA LEU A 151 -11.01 -9.53 7.96
C LEU A 151 -10.59 -10.96 7.59
N SER A 152 -9.54 -11.08 6.79
CA SER A 152 -9.06 -12.37 6.29
C SER A 152 -7.88 -12.91 7.09
N ALA A 153 -7.12 -12.04 7.76
CA ALA A 153 -6.05 -12.45 8.66
C ALA A 153 -5.77 -11.38 9.72
N GLU A 154 -5.45 -11.80 10.93
CA GLU A 154 -5.09 -10.95 12.06
C GLU A 154 -3.87 -11.53 12.77
N ARG A 155 -2.80 -10.73 12.85
CA ARG A 155 -1.68 -11.02 13.71
C ARG A 155 -2.08 -10.74 15.14
N ARG A 156 -2.46 -11.79 15.86
CA ARG A 156 -2.60 -11.73 17.32
C ARG A 156 -1.21 -11.54 17.93
N THR A 157 -0.82 -10.30 18.15
CA THR A 157 0.22 -9.99 19.14
C THR A 157 -0.37 -10.35 20.49
N THR A 158 0.00 -11.52 21.01
CA THR A 158 -0.28 -11.83 22.41
C THR A 158 0.54 -10.83 23.23
N PRO A 159 -0.08 -10.13 24.21
CA PRO A 159 0.65 -9.17 25.05
C PRO A 159 1.76 -9.83 25.85
#